data_AF-A0A7C4F864-F1
#
_entry.id   AF-A0A7C4F864-F1
#
_cell.length_a   1.000
_cell.length_b   1.000
_cell.length_c   1.000
_cell.angle_alpha   90.00
_cell.angle_beta   90.00
_cell.angle_gamma   90.00
#
_symmetry.space_group_name_H-M   'P 1'
#
loop_
_entity.id
_entity.type
_entity.pdbx_description
1 polymer ?
#
loop_
_entity_poly.entity_id
_entity_poly.type
_entity_poly.pdbx_seq_one_letter_code
_entity_poly.pdbx_strand_id
1 'polypeptide(L)'
;MQFKGKVAEAEVVHEWLKAELWSPRFGKKVKTVLRQLKLSQDLILHPNFNQRRENLQRKKILKLYRHQELPLVSWEKVDLTPEDLGKIYYRVNQHDQALILKLYRHLRTHGFFPKIILLKDKNRQLKVLEGNLRLAAMLYQPEILPKTTPAFIGY
;
A
#
# COMPACT_ATOMS: atom_id res chain seq x y z
N MET A 1 -12.96 1.25 -13.19
CA MET A 1 -12.67 1.81 -11.85
C MET A 1 -13.93 2.40 -11.24
N GLN A 2 -14.24 2.08 -9.99
CA GLN A 2 -15.43 2.58 -9.28
C GLN A 2 -15.04 3.42 -8.06
N PHE A 3 -15.50 4.67 -7.98
CA PHE A 3 -15.30 5.53 -6.82
C PHE A 3 -16.11 5.04 -5.61
N LYS A 4 -15.50 5.06 -4.42
CA LYS A 4 -16.12 4.64 -3.16
C LYS A 4 -16.15 5.74 -2.09
N GLY A 5 -15.40 6.81 -2.25
CA GLY A 5 -15.36 7.91 -1.28
C GLY A 5 -14.02 8.63 -1.23
N LYS A 6 -14.01 9.81 -0.61
CA LYS A 6 -12.77 10.49 -0.21
C LYS A 6 -12.16 9.74 0.98
N VAL A 7 -10.83 9.80 1.10
CA VAL A 7 -10.10 9.18 2.21
C VAL A 7 -9.09 10.16 2.79
N ALA A 8 -8.91 10.14 4.11
CA ALA A 8 -7.94 11.03 4.75
C ALA A 8 -6.51 10.53 4.52
N GLU A 9 -5.53 11.45 4.47
CA GLU A 9 -4.11 11.11 4.38
C GLU A 9 -3.69 10.11 5.49
N ALA A 10 -4.23 10.25 6.69
CA ALA A 10 -3.93 9.38 7.83
C ALA A 10 -4.25 7.90 7.55
N GLU A 11 -5.32 7.62 6.82
CA GLU A 11 -5.70 6.25 6.42
C GLU A 11 -4.76 5.70 5.34
N VAL A 12 -4.31 6.55 4.41
CA VAL A 12 -3.33 6.18 3.38
C VAL A 12 -1.97 5.85 4.01
N VAL A 13 -1.49 6.69 4.94
CA VAL A 13 -0.26 6.43 5.71
C VAL A 13 -0.38 5.12 6.49
N HIS A 14 -1.52 4.91 7.14
CA HIS A 14 -1.77 3.68 7.89
C HIS A 14 -1.71 2.44 7.00
N GLU A 15 -2.42 2.44 5.88
CA GLU A 15 -2.46 1.31 4.96
C GLU A 15 -1.07 0.99 4.39
N TRP A 16 -0.28 2.04 4.09
CA TRP A 16 1.12 1.91 3.71
C TRP A 16 1.93 1.21 4.80
N LEU A 17 1.90 1.72 6.03
CA LEU A 17 2.67 1.18 7.15
C LEU A 17 2.24 -0.26 7.50
N LYS A 18 0.94 -0.55 7.41
CA LYS A 18 0.39 -1.89 7.59
C LYS A 18 1.00 -2.85 6.57
N ALA A 19 1.07 -2.47 5.29
CA ALA A 19 1.70 -3.31 4.27
C ALA A 19 3.18 -3.55 4.56
N GLU A 20 3.89 -2.51 5.01
CA GLU A 20 5.33 -2.56 5.19
C GLU A 20 5.77 -3.28 6.46
N LEU A 21 4.93 -3.31 7.48
CA LEU A 21 5.19 -4.04 8.72
C LEU A 21 5.40 -5.55 8.46
N TRP A 22 4.68 -6.10 7.50
CA TRP A 22 4.74 -7.51 7.07
C TRP A 22 5.63 -7.73 5.84
N SER A 23 6.17 -6.66 5.27
CA SER A 23 7.05 -6.72 4.10
C SER A 23 8.40 -7.36 4.45
N PRO A 24 8.85 -8.37 3.69
CA PRO A 24 10.20 -8.94 3.86
C PRO A 24 11.32 -7.90 3.69
N ARG A 25 11.09 -6.87 2.87
CA ARG A 25 12.08 -5.84 2.53
C ARG A 25 12.15 -4.72 3.56
N PHE A 26 11.00 -4.28 4.05
CA PHE A 26 10.89 -3.05 4.82
C PHE A 26 10.45 -3.27 6.27
N GLY A 27 9.89 -4.43 6.62
CA GLY A 27 9.38 -4.69 7.97
C GLY A 27 10.43 -4.53 9.06
N LYS A 28 11.68 -4.98 8.82
CA LYS A 28 12.79 -4.73 9.77
C LYS A 28 13.08 -3.25 9.96
N LYS A 29 13.02 -2.44 8.89
CA LYS A 29 13.26 -0.99 8.95
C LYS A 29 12.16 -0.28 9.73
N VAL A 30 10.89 -0.61 9.45
CA VAL A 30 9.73 -0.06 10.20
C VAL A 30 9.84 -0.39 11.69
N LYS A 31 10.13 -1.65 12.04
CA LYS A 31 10.31 -2.09 13.44
C LYS A 31 11.48 -1.38 14.14
N THR A 32 12.57 -1.09 13.42
CA THR A 32 13.68 -0.30 13.96
C THR A 32 13.27 1.14 14.26
N VAL A 33 12.53 1.79 13.35
CA VAL A 33 12.03 3.17 13.59
C VAL A 33 11.07 3.22 14.77
N LEU A 34 10.16 2.23 14.90
CA LEU A 34 9.27 2.13 16.06
C LEU A 34 10.05 2.08 17.38
N ARG A 35 11.10 1.25 17.46
CA ARG A 35 11.97 1.16 18.64
C ARG A 35 12.70 2.47 18.93
N GLN A 36 13.27 3.12 17.91
CA GLN A 36 13.95 4.41 18.04
C GLN A 36 13.03 5.49 18.60
N LEU A 37 11.77 5.51 18.16
CA LEU A 37 10.76 6.45 18.63
C LEU A 37 10.07 6.03 19.93
N LYS A 38 10.41 4.86 20.50
CA LYS A 38 9.74 4.26 21.68
C LYS A 38 8.21 4.13 21.48
N LEU A 39 7.79 3.66 20.31
CA LEU A 39 6.38 3.47 19.94
C LEU A 39 6.01 1.99 19.84
N SER A 40 4.79 1.64 20.25
CA SER A 40 4.22 0.29 20.08
C SER A 40 3.84 0.03 18.61
N GLN A 41 3.87 -1.25 18.20
CA GLN A 41 3.28 -1.67 16.92
C GLN A 41 1.77 -1.47 16.87
N ASP A 42 1.09 -1.36 18.02
CA ASP A 42 -0.36 -1.09 18.10
C ASP A 42 -0.75 0.21 17.39
N LEU A 43 0.16 1.19 17.33
CA LEU A 43 -0.03 2.42 16.57
C LEU A 43 -0.36 2.15 15.08
N ILE A 44 0.11 1.01 14.54
CA ILE A 44 -0.16 0.57 13.17
C ILE A 44 -1.26 -0.50 13.15
N LEU A 45 -1.29 -1.42 14.12
CA LEU A 45 -2.23 -2.55 14.09
C LEU A 45 -3.65 -2.19 14.53
N HIS A 46 -3.80 -1.22 15.43
CA HIS A 46 -5.05 -0.81 16.06
C HIS A 46 -5.23 0.71 15.95
N PRO A 47 -5.39 1.25 14.72
CA PRO A 47 -5.33 2.69 14.49
C PRO A 47 -6.51 3.47 15.07
N ASN A 48 -6.24 4.57 15.78
CA ASN A 48 -7.25 5.59 16.09
C ASN A 48 -7.06 6.84 15.20
N PHE A 49 -7.84 6.95 14.13
CA PHE A 49 -7.75 8.08 13.19
C PHE A 49 -8.20 9.43 13.77
N ASN A 50 -8.97 9.44 14.86
CA ASN A 50 -9.37 10.67 15.54
C ASN A 50 -8.27 11.24 16.44
N GLN A 51 -7.22 10.46 16.73
CA GLN A 51 -6.11 10.89 17.56
C GLN A 51 -5.01 11.56 16.73
N ARG A 52 -5.02 12.89 16.68
CA ARG A 52 -4.05 13.70 15.91
C ARG A 52 -2.59 13.33 16.19
N ARG A 53 -2.26 13.03 17.45
CA ARG A 53 -0.91 12.62 17.86
C ARG A 53 -0.47 11.32 17.19
N GLU A 54 -1.35 10.31 17.13
CA GLU A 54 -1.05 9.03 16.49
C GLU A 54 -0.88 9.19 14.98
N ASN A 55 -1.72 10.01 14.35
CA ASN A 55 -1.62 10.32 12.91
C ASN A 55 -0.25 10.94 12.59
N LEU A 56 0.21 11.89 13.41
CA LEU A 56 1.53 12.52 13.26
C LEU A 56 2.67 11.51 13.50
N GLN A 57 2.53 10.62 14.48
CA GLN A 57 3.53 9.58 14.74
C GLN A 57 3.65 8.60 13.56
N ARG A 58 2.52 8.16 12.98
CA ARG A 58 2.52 7.33 11.77
C ARG A 58 3.19 8.02 10.59
N LYS A 59 2.88 9.30 10.35
CA LYS A 59 3.54 10.11 9.30
C LYS A 59 5.06 10.21 9.54
N LYS A 60 5.47 10.40 10.80
CA LYS A 60 6.89 10.42 11.19
C LYS A 60 7.58 9.08 10.93
N ILE A 61 6.93 7.96 11.22
CA ILE A 61 7.47 6.62 10.95
C ILE A 61 7.71 6.45 9.44
N LEU A 62 6.69 6.76 8.61
CA LEU A 62 6.79 6.67 7.15
C LEU A 62 7.98 7.49 6.61
N LYS A 63 8.10 8.75 7.06
CA LYS A 63 9.21 9.62 6.69
C LYS A 63 10.58 9.05 7.06
N LEU A 64 10.71 8.48 8.26
CA LEU A 64 12.00 8.00 8.75
C LEU A 64 12.46 6.69 8.10
N TYR A 65 11.56 5.72 7.88
CA TYR A 65 11.99 4.42 7.34
C TYR A 65 12.16 4.45 5.81
N ARG A 66 11.43 5.35 5.13
CA ARG A 66 11.39 5.45 3.66
C ARG A 66 12.16 6.64 3.11
N HIS A 67 12.47 7.64 3.94
CA HIS A 67 12.99 8.94 3.52
C HIS A 67 12.07 9.64 2.51
N GLN A 68 10.76 9.43 2.65
CA GLN A 68 9.75 9.93 1.72
C GLN A 68 8.51 10.41 2.47
N GLU A 69 7.91 11.49 2.00
CA GLU A 69 6.59 11.95 2.43
C GLU A 69 5.54 11.58 1.38
N LEU A 70 4.29 11.44 1.82
CA LEU A 70 3.18 11.36 0.87
C LEU A 70 3.09 12.69 0.09
N PRO A 71 2.80 12.65 -1.21
CA PRO A 71 2.54 13.86 -1.96
C PRO A 71 1.29 14.57 -1.41
N LEU A 72 1.28 15.90 -1.53
CA LEU A 72 0.15 16.73 -1.16
C LEU A 72 -0.91 16.69 -2.26
N VAL A 73 -1.78 15.68 -2.20
CA VAL A 73 -2.83 15.39 -3.19
C VAL A 73 -4.14 15.05 -2.51
N SER A 74 -5.23 15.11 -3.27
CA SER A 74 -6.51 14.61 -2.79
C SER A 74 -6.57 13.09 -2.94
N TRP A 75 -7.02 12.39 -1.91
CA TRP A 75 -7.06 10.93 -1.89
C TRP A 75 -8.48 10.40 -2.01
N GLU A 76 -8.63 9.32 -2.79
CA GLU A 76 -9.89 8.61 -2.98
C GLU A 76 -9.71 7.12 -2.73
N LYS A 77 -10.77 6.50 -2.21
CA LYS A 77 -10.93 5.05 -2.19
C LYS A 77 -11.68 4.63 -3.45
N VAL A 78 -11.16 3.61 -4.12
CA VAL A 78 -11.75 3.05 -5.33
C VAL A 78 -11.72 1.53 -5.29
N ASP A 79 -12.59 0.91 -6.09
CA ASP A 79 -12.52 -0.49 -6.45
C ASP A 79 -12.05 -0.63 -7.91
N LEU A 80 -11.04 -1.48 -8.12
CA LEU A 80 -10.40 -1.72 -9.42
C LEU A 80 -10.76 -3.10 -9.95
N THR A 81 -11.20 -3.17 -11.20
CA THR A 81 -11.39 -4.43 -11.92
C THR A 81 -10.04 -5.02 -12.36
N PRO A 82 -9.96 -6.31 -12.74
CA PRO A 82 -8.75 -6.86 -13.36
C PRO A 82 -8.27 -6.07 -14.58
N GLU A 83 -9.18 -5.53 -15.39
CA GLU A 83 -8.86 -4.67 -16.53
C GLU A 83 -8.22 -3.34 -16.08
N ASP A 84 -8.74 -2.72 -15.02
CA ASP A 84 -8.14 -1.51 -14.45
C ASP A 84 -6.71 -1.80 -13.96
N LEU A 85 -6.50 -2.92 -13.27
CA LEU A 85 -5.20 -3.33 -12.74
C LEU A 85 -4.17 -3.51 -13.86
N GLY A 86 -4.57 -4.07 -15.00
CA GLY A 86 -3.71 -4.27 -16.18
C GLY A 86 -3.22 -2.96 -16.84
N LYS A 87 -3.88 -1.82 -16.56
CA LYS A 87 -3.51 -0.50 -17.11
C LYS A 87 -2.57 0.30 -16.20
N ILE A 88 -2.33 -0.17 -14.98
CA ILE A 88 -1.50 0.54 -13.99
C ILE A 88 -0.03 0.33 -14.30
N TYR A 89 0.73 1.42 -14.28
CA TYR A 89 2.19 1.34 -14.38
C TYR A 89 2.80 0.95 -13.03
N TYR A 90 3.60 -0.11 -13.04
CA TYR A 90 4.32 -0.62 -11.87
C TYR A 90 5.74 -1.04 -12.22
N ARG A 91 6.60 -1.15 -11.20
CA ARG A 91 8.00 -1.52 -11.33
C ARG A 91 8.34 -2.69 -10.43
N VAL A 92 8.84 -3.75 -11.02
CA VAL A 92 9.44 -4.89 -10.32
C VAL A 92 10.85 -5.12 -10.83
N ASN A 93 11.75 -5.55 -9.97
CA ASN A 93 13.10 -5.91 -10.39
C ASN A 93 13.11 -7.36 -10.91
N GLN A 94 14.03 -7.67 -11.83
CA GLN A 94 14.20 -9.04 -12.36
C GLN A 94 14.44 -10.10 -11.26
N HIS A 95 15.05 -9.72 -10.14
CA HIS A 95 15.31 -10.60 -9.00
C HIS A 95 14.09 -10.82 -8.09
N ASP A 96 12.93 -10.22 -8.40
CA ASP A 96 11.75 -10.24 -7.55
C ASP A 96 10.83 -11.44 -7.79
N GLN A 97 11.13 -12.28 -8.81
CA GLN A 97 10.28 -13.40 -9.22
C GLN A 97 9.91 -14.35 -8.07
N ALA A 98 10.89 -14.75 -7.25
CA ALA A 98 10.63 -15.63 -6.11
C ALA A 98 9.69 -15.00 -5.06
N LEU A 99 9.77 -13.67 -4.87
CA LEU A 99 8.89 -12.95 -3.96
C LEU A 99 7.48 -12.80 -4.55
N ILE A 100 7.37 -12.55 -5.86
CA ILE A 100 6.08 -12.52 -6.58
C ILE A 100 5.35 -13.86 -6.42
N LEU A 101 6.05 -14.98 -6.62
CA LEU A 101 5.48 -16.32 -6.43
C LEU A 101 5.05 -16.56 -4.98
N LYS A 102 5.84 -16.12 -4.00
CA LYS A 102 5.48 -16.23 -2.57
C LYS A 102 4.21 -15.43 -2.24
N LEU A 103 4.11 -14.20 -2.76
CA LEU A 103 2.94 -13.36 -2.58
C LEU A 103 1.70 -13.96 -3.27
N TYR A 104 1.85 -14.45 -4.50
CA TYR A 104 0.77 -15.15 -5.21
C TYR A 104 0.23 -16.36 -4.39
N ARG A 105 1.11 -17.19 -3.83
CA ARG A 105 0.69 -18.30 -2.95
C ARG A 105 -0.05 -17.79 -1.73
N HIS A 106 0.43 -16.71 -1.10
CA HIS A 106 -0.26 -16.09 0.03
C HIS A 106 -1.65 -15.60 -0.35
N LEU A 107 -1.81 -14.95 -1.51
CA LEU A 107 -3.09 -14.49 -2.03
C LEU A 107 -4.07 -15.66 -2.22
N ARG A 108 -3.60 -16.78 -2.78
CA ARG A 108 -4.44 -17.98 -2.95
C ARG A 108 -4.91 -18.59 -1.64
N THR A 109 -4.09 -18.54 -0.59
CA THR A 109 -4.42 -19.14 0.70
C THR A 109 -5.28 -18.22 1.57
N HIS A 110 -5.01 -16.91 1.57
CA HIS A 110 -5.62 -15.96 2.51
C HIS A 110 -6.63 -15.00 1.86
N GLY A 111 -6.62 -14.88 0.53
CA GLY A 111 -7.62 -14.15 -0.24
C GLY A 111 -7.47 -12.63 -0.27
N PHE A 112 -6.54 -12.02 0.47
CA PHE A 112 -6.39 -10.56 0.47
C PHE A 112 -4.96 -10.08 0.64
N PHE A 113 -4.73 -8.85 0.21
CA PHE A 113 -3.58 -8.04 0.54
C PHE A 113 -4.04 -6.74 1.21
N PRO A 114 -3.14 -6.00 1.89
CA PRO A 114 -3.36 -4.58 2.08
C PRO A 114 -3.67 -3.90 0.74
N LYS A 115 -4.27 -2.71 0.75
CA LYS A 115 -4.63 -2.01 -0.49
C LYS A 115 -3.38 -1.57 -1.25
N ILE A 116 -3.49 -1.46 -2.57
CA ILE A 116 -2.48 -0.80 -3.40
C ILE A 116 -2.71 0.71 -3.31
N ILE A 117 -1.62 1.47 -3.24
CA ILE A 117 -1.65 2.94 -3.23
C ILE A 117 -1.10 3.43 -4.55
N LEU A 118 -1.90 4.23 -5.25
CA LEU A 118 -1.64 4.73 -6.59
C LEU A 118 -1.54 6.25 -6.59
N LEU A 119 -0.80 6.78 -7.55
CA LEU A 119 -0.81 8.20 -7.91
C LEU A 119 -1.16 8.36 -9.38
N LYS A 120 -2.03 9.31 -9.66
CA LYS A 120 -2.24 9.78 -11.02
C LYS A 120 -1.16 10.80 -11.37
N ASP A 121 -0.41 10.55 -12.42
CA ASP A 121 0.61 11.49 -12.87
C ASP A 121 0.02 12.58 -13.78
N LYS A 122 0.89 13.54 -14.17
CA LYS A 122 0.53 14.65 -15.06
C LYS A 122 0.00 14.19 -16.43
N ASN A 123 0.41 13.00 -16.88
CA ASN A 123 -0.03 12.39 -18.14
C ASN A 123 -1.32 11.57 -17.96
N ARG A 124 -1.99 11.71 -16.81
CA ARG A 124 -3.19 10.96 -16.41
C ARG A 124 -2.98 9.44 -16.30
N GLN A 125 -1.74 8.97 -16.25
CA GLN A 125 -1.41 7.56 -16.05
C GLN A 125 -1.42 7.24 -14.55
N LEU A 126 -2.03 6.11 -14.18
CA LEU A 126 -1.95 5.60 -12.81
C LEU A 126 -0.63 4.86 -12.60
N LYS A 127 0.11 5.25 -11.57
CA LYS A 127 1.38 4.67 -11.17
C LYS A 127 1.29 4.12 -9.76
N VAL A 128 1.93 2.99 -9.51
CA VAL A 128 2.03 2.44 -8.16
C VAL A 128 2.97 3.29 -7.32
N LEU A 129 2.42 3.90 -6.27
CA LEU A 129 3.20 4.53 -5.21
C LEU A 129 3.65 3.49 -4.17
N GLU A 130 2.75 2.58 -3.81
CA GLU A 130 3.04 1.46 -2.90
C GLU A 130 2.25 0.21 -3.33
N GLY A 131 2.89 -0.96 -3.24
CA GLY A 131 2.29 -2.24 -3.63
C GLY A 131 2.76 -2.84 -4.95
N ASN A 132 3.92 -2.44 -5.49
CA ASN A 132 4.41 -2.91 -6.79
C ASN A 132 4.48 -4.45 -6.91
N LEU A 133 5.05 -5.11 -5.90
CA LEU A 133 5.13 -6.58 -5.87
C LEU A 133 3.76 -7.25 -5.72
N ARG A 134 2.83 -6.60 -5.01
CA ARG A 134 1.48 -7.12 -4.82
C ARG A 134 0.67 -7.02 -6.11
N LEU A 135 0.77 -5.90 -6.82
CA LEU A 135 0.17 -5.77 -8.15
C LEU A 135 0.75 -6.81 -9.12
N ALA A 136 2.08 -6.99 -9.13
CA ALA A 136 2.71 -8.02 -9.95
C ALA A 136 2.23 -9.44 -9.59
N ALA A 137 2.06 -9.75 -8.30
CA ALA A 137 1.52 -11.03 -7.85
C ALA A 137 0.04 -11.21 -8.22
N MET A 138 -0.76 -10.14 -8.18
CA MET A 138 -2.16 -10.16 -8.64
C MET A 138 -2.24 -10.44 -10.15
N LEU A 139 -1.39 -9.77 -10.94
CA LEU A 139 -1.36 -9.92 -12.40
C LEU A 139 -0.64 -11.18 -12.88
N TYR A 140 -0.05 -11.96 -11.98
CA TYR A 140 0.61 -13.22 -12.33
C TYR A 140 -0.39 -14.27 -12.85
N GLN A 141 -1.61 -14.28 -12.32
CA GLN A 141 -2.76 -15.07 -12.79
C GLN A 141 -4.05 -14.27 -12.56
N PRO A 142 -4.43 -13.39 -13.49
CA PRO A 142 -5.58 -12.51 -13.33
C PRO A 142 -6.91 -13.25 -13.10
N GLU A 143 -7.03 -14.49 -13.56
CA GLU A 143 -8.23 -15.32 -13.49
C GLU A 143 -8.64 -15.70 -12.05
N ILE A 144 -7.70 -15.68 -11.09
CA ILE A 144 -7.99 -15.97 -9.68
C ILE A 144 -8.31 -14.71 -8.87
N LEU A 145 -8.26 -13.53 -9.48
CA LEU A 145 -8.52 -12.28 -8.77
C LEU A 145 -10.00 -12.12 -8.43
N PRO A 146 -10.31 -11.44 -7.30
CA PRO A 146 -11.68 -11.03 -7.04
C PRO A 146 -12.18 -10.12 -8.18
N LYS A 147 -13.51 -10.02 -8.33
CA LYS A 147 -14.15 -9.13 -9.31
C LYS A 147 -13.65 -7.69 -9.20
N THR A 148 -13.34 -7.26 -7.98
CA THR A 148 -12.79 -5.94 -7.68
C THR A 148 -11.75 -5.99 -6.57
N THR A 149 -10.71 -5.17 -6.68
CA THR A 149 -9.65 -4.98 -5.69
C THR A 149 -9.70 -3.55 -5.14
N PRO A 150 -9.83 -3.35 -3.82
CA PRO A 150 -9.84 -2.01 -3.24
C PRO A 150 -8.45 -1.37 -3.29
N ALA A 151 -8.40 -0.08 -3.63
CA ALA A 151 -7.18 0.72 -3.74
C ALA A 151 -7.39 2.16 -3.24
N PHE A 152 -6.28 2.86 -3.02
CA PHE A 152 -6.26 4.31 -2.82
C PHE A 152 -5.60 5.00 -4.02
N ILE A 153 -6.18 6.11 -4.47
CA ILE A 153 -5.64 6.94 -5.56
C ILE A 153 -5.45 8.36 -5.08
N GLY A 154 -4.25 8.91 -5.27
CA GLY A 154 -3.96 10.34 -5.13
C GLY A 154 -4.00 11.04 -6.49
N TYR A 155 -4.65 12.20 -6.55
CA TYR A 155 -4.81 13.05 -7.74
C TYR A 155 -4.12 14.40 -7.61
#